data_AF-A0A6A1TZD3-F1
#
_entry.id   AF-A0A6A1TZD3-F1
#
_cell.length_a   1.000
_cell.length_b   1.000
_cell.length_c   1.000
_cell.angle_alpha   90.00
_cell.angle_beta   90.00
_cell.angle_gamma   90.00
#
_symmetry.space_group_name_H-M   'P 1'
#
loop_
_entity.id
_entity.type
_entity.pdbx_description
1 polymer ?
#
loop_
_entity_poly.entity_id
_entity_poly.type
_entity_poly.pdbx_seq_one_letter_code
_entity_poly.pdbx_strand_id
1 'polypeptide(L)'
;MSIEISHDQNGGRWSFSYSRHLFVAVGMVFLAGGIATLAGPWWLPIATFVFGKIDIKIDSSANYWVAGILIVVGLSILAFKFFVLDKWARRLAIDKEAIAQSPPTVQEVTRYFDDLLDDHSYRSSFDTYFHAAYNQFLGASNTLQDTKTAALFNTFSNDAKALHNFVGTSFFVFPDNQGSNPDYRYCLAPHMNMDRDMGSYDAKKIAQYDELKRELAKCVAQARQSYDAFVGRLKELGQI
;
A
#
# COMPACT_ATOMS: atom_id res chain seq x y z
N MET A 1 3.86 20.60 -19.82
CA MET A 1 4.32 21.18 -18.53
C MET A 1 3.09 21.37 -17.67
N SER A 2 2.81 20.47 -16.73
CA SER A 2 1.72 20.69 -15.78
C SER A 2 2.24 20.39 -14.37
N ILE A 3 2.11 21.38 -13.51
CA ILE A 3 1.97 21.15 -12.08
C ILE A 3 0.49 20.81 -11.93
N GLU A 4 0.18 19.54 -11.68
CA GLU A 4 -1.19 19.17 -11.36
C GLU A 4 -1.38 19.42 -9.87
N ILE A 5 -2.10 20.50 -9.58
CA ILE A 5 -2.61 20.80 -8.25
C ILE A 5 -4.04 20.28 -8.26
N SER A 6 -4.25 19.13 -7.65
CA SER A 6 -5.61 18.61 -7.44
C SER A 6 -6.00 18.82 -5.98
N HIS A 7 -7.22 19.33 -5.79
CA HIS A 7 -7.84 19.53 -4.49
C HIS A 7 -8.99 18.54 -4.37
N ASP A 8 -8.87 17.61 -3.43
CA ASP A 8 -9.96 16.70 -3.09
C ASP A 8 -11.04 17.47 -2.32
N GLN A 9 -12.20 17.70 -2.94
CA GLN A 9 -13.30 18.45 -2.35
C GLN A 9 -13.94 17.75 -1.15
N ASN A 10 -13.79 16.42 -1.02
CA ASN A 10 -14.37 15.66 0.10
C ASN A 10 -13.41 15.55 1.29
N GLY A 11 -12.09 15.60 1.04
CA GLY A 11 -11.06 15.39 2.06
C GLY A 11 -10.25 16.64 2.46
N GLY A 12 -10.40 17.76 1.76
CA GLY A 12 -9.63 19.00 2.00
C GLY A 12 -8.12 18.86 1.76
N ARG A 13 -7.68 17.77 1.12
CA ARG A 13 -6.27 17.49 0.85
C ARG A 13 -5.85 18.07 -0.50
N TRP A 14 -4.73 18.77 -0.47
CA TRP A 14 -4.03 19.25 -1.65
C TRP A 14 -2.99 18.22 -2.08
N SER A 15 -3.08 17.75 -3.33
CA SER A 15 -2.02 16.95 -3.95
C SER A 15 -1.29 17.77 -5.00
N PHE A 16 0.02 17.88 -4.81
CA PHE A 16 0.93 18.51 -5.75
C PHE A 16 1.67 17.42 -6.52
N SER A 17 1.29 17.22 -7.78
CA SER A 17 2.03 16.35 -8.70
C SER A 17 3.07 17.18 -9.43
N TYR A 18 4.33 17.07 -9.00
CA TYR A 18 5.46 17.67 -9.70
C TYR A 18 5.99 16.71 -10.76
N SER A 19 6.01 17.17 -12.01
CA SER A 19 6.73 16.47 -13.07
C SER A 19 8.20 16.30 -12.68
N ARG A 20 8.73 15.07 -12.76
CA ARG A 20 10.16 14.75 -12.47
C ARG A 20 11.13 15.65 -13.24
N HIS A 21 10.70 16.15 -14.40
CA HIS A 21 11.47 17.08 -15.22
C HIS A 21 11.66 18.45 -14.55
N LEU A 22 10.78 18.86 -13.63
CA LEU A 22 10.92 20.11 -12.88
C LEU A 22 12.11 20.04 -11.91
N PHE A 23 12.29 18.95 -11.17
CA PHE A 23 13.44 18.78 -10.27
C PHE A 23 14.76 18.81 -11.05
N VAL A 24 14.78 18.19 -12.23
CA VAL A 24 15.95 18.25 -13.13
C VAL A 24 16.17 19.67 -13.63
N ALA A 25 15.13 20.35 -14.12
CA ALA A 25 15.23 21.71 -14.63
C ALA A 25 15.72 22.68 -13.56
N VAL A 26 15.11 22.66 -12.36
CA VAL A 26 15.50 23.51 -11.22
C VAL A 26 16.93 23.19 -10.79
N GLY A 27 17.27 21.92 -10.59
CA GLY A 27 18.63 21.51 -10.22
C GLY A 27 19.69 21.95 -11.23
N MET A 28 19.38 21.82 -12.53
CA MET A 28 20.26 22.25 -13.62
C MET A 28 20.37 23.78 -13.71
N VAL A 29 19.31 24.53 -13.44
CA VAL A 29 19.36 26.01 -13.38
C VAL A 29 20.28 26.47 -12.25
N PHE A 30 20.18 25.88 -11.06
CA PHE A 30 21.07 26.19 -9.94
C PHE A 30 22.52 25.82 -10.26
N LEU A 31 22.74 24.64 -10.84
CA LEU A 31 24.09 24.19 -11.21
C LEU A 31 24.73 25.07 -12.29
N ALA A 32 23.99 25.34 -13.38
CA ALA A 32 24.46 26.18 -14.48
C ALA A 32 24.66 27.62 -14.04
N GLY A 33 23.75 28.16 -13.21
CA GLY A 33 23.90 29.48 -12.61
C GLY A 33 25.14 29.58 -11.72
N GLY A 34 25.39 28.56 -10.89
CA GLY A 34 26.60 28.51 -10.07
C GLY A 34 27.89 28.43 -10.88
N ILE A 35 27.93 27.62 -11.94
CA ILE A 35 29.07 27.54 -12.87
C ILE A 35 29.28 28.86 -13.61
N ALA A 36 28.19 29.49 -14.09
CA ALA A 36 28.27 30.79 -14.75
C ALA A 36 28.82 31.88 -13.82
N THR A 37 28.47 31.83 -12.53
CA THR A 37 29.00 32.75 -11.51
C THR A 37 30.50 32.57 -11.27
N LEU A 38 31.05 31.36 -11.47
CA LEU A 38 32.50 31.15 -11.44
C LEU A 38 33.22 31.83 -12.62
N ALA A 39 32.56 31.99 -13.77
CA ALA A 39 33.14 32.67 -14.93
C ALA A 39 33.22 34.20 -14.75
N GLY A 40 32.44 34.77 -13.81
CA GLY A 40 32.51 36.17 -13.44
C GLY A 40 31.24 36.65 -12.74
N PRO A 41 31.26 37.82 -12.07
CA PRO A 41 30.14 38.34 -11.30
C PRO A 41 29.09 39.03 -12.20
N TRP A 42 28.58 38.31 -13.20
CA TRP A 42 27.57 38.82 -14.13
C TRP A 42 26.26 39.24 -13.45
N TRP A 43 26.00 38.69 -12.25
CA TRP A 43 24.85 39.00 -11.42
C TRP A 43 25.02 40.29 -10.60
N LEU A 44 26.25 40.79 -10.42
CA LEU A 44 26.54 41.96 -9.60
C LEU A 44 25.77 43.20 -10.06
N PRO A 45 25.72 43.55 -11.37
CA PRO A 45 24.96 44.71 -11.86
C PRO A 45 23.45 44.61 -11.60
N ILE A 46 22.90 43.40 -11.68
CA ILE A 46 21.48 43.14 -11.41
C ILE A 46 21.23 43.31 -9.91
N ALA A 47 22.09 42.75 -9.07
CA ALA A 47 21.96 42.84 -7.63
C ALA A 47 22.16 44.27 -7.11
N THR A 48 23.12 45.04 -7.64
CA THR A 48 23.26 46.47 -7.28
C THR A 48 22.07 47.31 -7.76
N PHE A 49 21.43 46.97 -8.89
CA PHE A 49 20.19 47.65 -9.30
C PHE A 49 19.01 47.35 -8.36
N VAL A 50 18.83 46.07 -7.99
CA VAL A 50 17.71 45.63 -7.13
C VAL A 50 17.91 46.08 -5.68
N PHE A 51 19.09 45.88 -5.12
CA PHE A 51 19.41 46.14 -3.71
C PHE A 51 20.02 47.52 -3.44
N GLY A 52 20.48 48.22 -4.48
CA GLY A 52 21.05 49.56 -4.34
C GLY A 52 20.03 50.61 -3.88
N LYS A 53 18.73 50.34 -4.03
CA LYS A 53 17.66 51.18 -3.45
C LYS A 53 17.56 51.05 -1.92
N ILE A 54 18.23 50.07 -1.32
CA ILE A 54 18.17 49.71 0.10
C ILE A 54 19.54 49.86 0.79
N ASP A 55 20.51 50.49 0.11
CA ASP A 55 21.88 50.79 0.59
C ASP A 55 22.69 49.57 1.07
N ILE A 56 22.38 48.38 0.55
CA ILE A 56 23.13 47.15 0.84
C ILE A 56 24.38 47.11 -0.05
N LYS A 57 25.57 47.22 0.55
CA LYS A 57 26.85 47.03 -0.15
C LYS A 57 27.14 45.55 -0.35
N ILE A 58 27.20 45.11 -1.61
CA ILE A 58 27.50 43.73 -1.98
C ILE A 58 29.00 43.60 -2.22
N ASP A 59 29.66 42.75 -1.45
CA ASP A 59 31.09 42.47 -1.62
C ASP A 59 31.32 41.55 -2.82
N SER A 60 32.25 41.93 -3.70
CA SER A 60 32.72 41.11 -4.82
C SER A 60 33.31 39.76 -4.38
N SER A 61 33.84 39.66 -3.16
CA SER A 61 34.35 38.41 -2.58
C SER A 61 33.24 37.37 -2.37
N ALA A 62 31.98 37.82 -2.25
CA ALA A 62 30.82 36.94 -2.10
C ALA A 62 30.51 36.14 -3.38
N ASN A 63 31.12 36.48 -4.53
CA ASN A 63 30.90 35.79 -5.80
C ASN A 63 31.19 34.28 -5.70
N TYR A 64 32.30 33.90 -5.09
CA TYR A 64 32.67 32.49 -4.92
C TYR A 64 31.75 31.76 -3.94
N TRP A 65 31.27 32.44 -2.90
CA TRP A 65 30.29 31.89 -1.97
C TRP A 65 28.93 31.65 -2.64
N VAL A 66 28.44 32.61 -3.42
CA VAL A 66 27.20 32.48 -4.19
C VAL A 66 27.32 31.34 -5.20
N ALA A 67 28.43 31.27 -5.95
CA ALA A 67 28.69 30.17 -6.87
C ALA A 67 28.68 28.80 -6.16
N GLY A 68 29.39 28.69 -5.04
CA GLY A 68 29.45 27.47 -4.25
C GLY A 68 28.07 27.03 -3.74
N ILE A 69 27.28 27.96 -3.18
CA ILE A 69 25.92 27.68 -2.71
C ILE A 69 25.03 27.19 -3.85
N LEU A 70 25.03 27.87 -4.99
CA LEU A 70 24.22 27.49 -6.15
C LEU A 70 24.57 26.09 -6.66
N ILE A 71 25.86 25.75 -6.74
CA ILE A 71 26.33 24.41 -7.13
C ILE A 71 25.87 23.36 -6.11
N VAL A 72 26.08 23.60 -4.82
CA VAL A 72 25.70 22.67 -3.75
C VAL A 72 24.19 22.42 -3.75
N VAL A 73 23.38 23.48 -3.89
CA VAL A 73 21.91 23.37 -3.98
C VAL A 73 21.51 22.58 -5.24
N GLY A 74 22.07 22.91 -6.41
CA GLY A 74 21.78 22.20 -7.66
C GLY A 74 22.11 20.71 -7.57
N LEU A 75 23.30 20.37 -7.07
CA LEU A 75 23.71 18.98 -6.86
C LEU A 75 22.83 18.26 -5.84
N SER A 76 22.45 18.92 -4.74
CA SER A 76 21.57 18.34 -3.71
C SER A 76 20.19 18.01 -4.28
N ILE A 77 19.61 18.88 -5.11
CA ILE A 77 18.32 18.64 -5.77
C ILE A 77 18.42 17.46 -6.75
N LEU A 78 19.48 17.40 -7.56
CA LEU A 78 19.69 16.31 -8.51
C LEU A 78 19.97 14.97 -7.82
N ALA A 79 20.76 14.98 -6.74
CA ALA A 79 21.03 13.82 -5.91
C ALA A 79 19.74 13.30 -5.25
N PHE A 80 18.92 14.20 -4.68
CA PHE A 80 17.63 13.82 -4.12
C PHE A 80 16.72 13.15 -5.17
N LYS A 81 16.64 13.72 -6.38
CA LYS A 81 15.89 13.12 -7.48
C LYS A 81 16.40 11.72 -7.83
N PHE A 82 17.71 11.54 -7.96
CA PHE A 82 18.28 10.25 -8.37
C PHE A 82 18.21 9.18 -7.28
N PHE A 83 18.59 9.52 -6.04
CA PHE A 83 18.68 8.55 -4.95
C PHE A 83 17.34 8.26 -4.29
N VAL A 84 16.40 9.20 -4.30
CA VAL A 84 15.11 9.08 -3.60
C VAL A 84 13.98 8.90 -4.62
N LEU A 85 13.73 9.90 -5.47
CA LEU A 85 12.54 9.92 -6.33
C LEU A 85 12.56 8.82 -7.40
N ASP A 86 13.68 8.67 -8.12
CA ASP A 86 13.82 7.64 -9.16
C ASP A 86 13.81 6.23 -8.57
N LYS A 87 14.44 6.04 -7.40
CA LYS A 87 14.43 4.76 -6.69
C LYS A 87 13.01 4.39 -6.24
N TRP A 88 12.28 5.32 -5.66
CA TRP A 88 10.89 5.11 -5.25
C TRP A 88 9.99 4.82 -6.45
N ALA A 89 10.13 5.59 -7.53
CA ALA A 89 9.42 5.37 -8.78
C ALA A 89 9.67 3.98 -9.39
N ARG A 90 10.94 3.54 -9.38
CA ARG A 90 11.30 2.22 -9.91
C ARG A 90 10.66 1.11 -9.08
N ARG A 91 10.69 1.22 -7.75
CA ARG A 91 10.02 0.26 -6.85
C ARG A 91 8.53 0.20 -7.15
N LEU A 92 7.89 1.35 -7.27
CA LEU A 92 6.47 1.41 -7.59
C LEU A 92 6.16 0.79 -8.95
N ALA A 93 7.00 1.01 -9.96
CA ALA A 93 6.82 0.40 -11.28
C ALA A 93 6.93 -1.14 -11.22
N ILE A 94 7.89 -1.68 -10.45
CA ILE A 94 8.03 -3.13 -10.22
C ILE A 94 6.78 -3.69 -9.54
N ASP A 95 6.26 -3.02 -8.51
CA ASP A 95 5.06 -3.47 -7.81
C ASP A 95 3.85 -3.49 -8.74
N LYS A 96 3.68 -2.45 -9.56
CA LYS A 96 2.61 -2.38 -10.56
C LYS A 96 2.69 -3.53 -11.55
N GLU A 97 3.89 -3.86 -12.02
CA GLU A 97 4.11 -5.00 -12.90
C GLU A 97 3.75 -6.33 -12.22
N ALA A 98 4.20 -6.53 -10.97
CA ALA A 98 3.87 -7.73 -10.20
C ALA A 98 2.36 -7.89 -9.98
N ILE A 99 1.66 -6.79 -9.66
CA ILE A 99 0.20 -6.77 -9.48
C ILE A 99 -0.53 -7.01 -10.81
N ALA A 100 -0.03 -6.45 -11.92
CA ALA A 100 -0.64 -6.66 -13.23
C ALA A 100 -0.50 -8.13 -13.70
N GLN A 101 0.61 -8.78 -13.38
CA GLN A 101 0.82 -10.20 -13.70
C GLN A 101 -0.03 -11.13 -12.82
N SER A 102 -0.33 -10.70 -11.60
CA SER A 102 -1.14 -11.45 -10.65
C SER A 102 -2.10 -10.49 -9.96
N PRO A 103 -3.26 -10.20 -10.57
CA PRO A 103 -4.24 -9.31 -9.96
C PRO A 103 -4.88 -9.98 -8.74
N PRO A 104 -5.19 -9.22 -7.67
CA PRO A 104 -5.85 -9.77 -6.50
C PRO A 104 -7.29 -10.18 -6.82
N THR A 105 -7.72 -11.34 -6.33
CA THR A 105 -9.08 -11.88 -6.46
C THR A 105 -10.02 -11.26 -5.42
N VAL A 106 -10.35 -9.96 -5.60
CA VAL A 106 -11.06 -9.15 -4.60
C VAL A 106 -12.45 -9.70 -4.27
N GLN A 107 -13.19 -10.14 -5.28
CA GLN A 107 -14.56 -10.64 -5.09
C GLN A 107 -14.56 -11.97 -4.33
N GLU A 108 -13.66 -12.88 -4.66
CA GLU A 108 -13.54 -14.20 -4.04
C GLU A 108 -13.13 -14.10 -2.57
N VAL A 109 -12.18 -13.21 -2.24
CA VAL A 109 -11.74 -12.98 -0.86
C VAL A 109 -12.84 -12.32 -0.03
N THR A 110 -13.53 -11.33 -0.61
CA THR A 110 -14.65 -10.65 0.08
C THR A 110 -15.78 -11.64 0.36
N ARG A 111 -16.13 -12.46 -0.63
CA ARG A 111 -17.14 -13.50 -0.49
C ARG A 111 -16.76 -14.54 0.57
N TYR A 112 -15.49 -14.95 0.64
CA TYR A 112 -15.03 -15.84 1.71
C TYR A 112 -15.29 -15.23 3.10
N PHE A 113 -15.01 -13.94 3.29
CA PHE A 113 -15.31 -13.28 4.55
C PHE A 113 -16.82 -13.17 4.82
N ASP A 114 -17.64 -12.90 3.80
CA ASP A 114 -19.09 -12.80 3.95
C ASP A 114 -19.69 -14.17 4.32
N ASP A 115 -19.34 -15.24 3.60
CA ASP A 115 -19.81 -16.60 3.86
C ASP A 115 -19.46 -17.07 5.29
N LEU A 116 -18.27 -16.72 5.78
CA LEU A 116 -17.83 -17.00 7.16
C LEU A 116 -18.69 -16.29 8.22
N LEU A 117 -19.17 -15.07 7.96
CA LEU A 117 -19.96 -14.30 8.93
C LEU A 117 -21.45 -14.60 8.85
N ASP A 118 -21.97 -14.78 7.64
CA ASP A 118 -23.42 -14.93 7.42
C ASP A 118 -23.89 -16.34 7.74
N ASP A 119 -23.13 -17.35 7.31
CA ASP A 119 -23.52 -18.75 7.43
C ASP A 119 -22.45 -19.59 8.11
N HIS A 120 -21.46 -18.98 8.80
CA HIS A 120 -20.40 -19.70 9.53
C HIS A 120 -19.85 -20.91 8.76
N SER A 121 -19.62 -20.72 7.47
CA SER A 121 -19.26 -21.78 6.54
C SER A 121 -18.56 -21.22 5.31
N TYR A 122 -17.88 -22.07 4.57
CA TYR A 122 -17.27 -21.72 3.30
C TYR A 122 -17.12 -22.97 2.44
N ARG A 123 -16.84 -22.77 1.15
CA ARG A 123 -16.52 -23.88 0.23
C ARG A 123 -15.01 -24.03 0.05
N SER A 124 -14.53 -25.25 -0.16
CA SER A 124 -13.12 -25.55 -0.35
C SER A 124 -12.46 -24.75 -1.49
N SER A 125 -13.22 -24.42 -2.55
CA SER A 125 -12.73 -23.52 -3.61
C SER A 125 -12.41 -22.11 -3.12
N PHE A 126 -13.27 -21.49 -2.30
CA PHE A 126 -13.04 -20.16 -1.72
C PHE A 126 -11.85 -20.14 -0.76
N ASP A 127 -11.63 -21.22 -0.03
CA ASP A 127 -10.44 -21.39 0.81
C ASP A 127 -9.15 -21.40 -0.01
N THR A 128 -9.18 -22.06 -1.18
CA THR A 128 -8.05 -22.06 -2.11
C THR A 128 -7.76 -20.65 -2.63
N TYR A 129 -8.78 -19.88 -2.99
CA TYR A 129 -8.62 -18.48 -3.40
C TYR A 129 -8.09 -17.61 -2.27
N PHE A 130 -8.61 -17.77 -1.05
CA PHE A 130 -8.14 -17.05 0.12
C PHE A 130 -6.68 -17.37 0.45
N HIS A 131 -6.31 -18.66 0.42
CA HIS A 131 -4.94 -19.13 0.58
C HIS A 131 -3.99 -18.55 -0.47
N ALA A 132 -4.42 -18.51 -1.73
CA ALA A 132 -3.63 -17.90 -2.80
C ALA A 132 -3.42 -16.39 -2.54
N ALA A 133 -4.47 -15.67 -2.13
CA ALA A 133 -4.43 -14.23 -1.91
C ALA A 133 -3.39 -13.81 -0.86
N TYR A 134 -3.35 -14.46 0.31
CA TYR A 134 -2.41 -14.06 1.36
C TYR A 134 -0.96 -14.54 1.16
N ASN A 135 -0.72 -15.41 0.17
CA ASN A 135 0.62 -15.89 -0.21
C ASN A 135 1.14 -15.26 -1.51
N GLN A 136 0.30 -14.54 -2.25
CA GLN A 136 0.53 -14.06 -3.62
C GLN A 136 1.87 -13.34 -3.83
N PHE A 137 2.24 -12.47 -2.88
CA PHE A 137 3.44 -11.63 -2.96
C PHE A 137 4.54 -12.02 -1.97
N LEU A 138 4.49 -13.25 -1.42
CA LEU A 138 5.56 -13.78 -0.57
C LEU A 138 6.72 -14.41 -1.36
N GLY A 139 6.48 -14.78 -2.62
CA GLY A 139 7.48 -15.40 -3.49
C GLY A 139 8.48 -14.38 -4.06
N ALA A 140 9.74 -14.79 -4.22
CA ALA A 140 10.83 -13.91 -4.67
C ALA A 140 10.59 -13.22 -6.03
N SER A 141 9.77 -13.81 -6.92
CA SER A 141 9.43 -13.24 -8.22
C SER A 141 8.39 -12.12 -8.14
N ASN A 142 7.58 -12.09 -7.07
CA ASN A 142 6.42 -11.20 -6.93
C ASN A 142 6.53 -10.31 -5.68
N THR A 143 7.72 -10.19 -5.09
CA THR A 143 7.90 -9.43 -3.85
C THR A 143 7.69 -7.94 -4.08
N LEU A 144 6.74 -7.36 -3.34
CA LEU A 144 6.48 -5.92 -3.29
C LEU A 144 7.70 -5.15 -2.74
N GLN A 145 8.09 -4.09 -3.45
CA GLN A 145 9.26 -3.27 -3.21
C GLN A 145 8.92 -1.91 -2.60
N ASP A 146 7.72 -1.37 -2.83
CA ASP A 146 7.25 -0.17 -2.13
C ASP A 146 6.98 -0.51 -0.66
N THR A 147 7.66 0.19 0.24
CA THR A 147 7.64 -0.13 1.67
C THR A 147 6.24 -0.01 2.27
N LYS A 148 5.41 0.93 1.78
CA LYS A 148 4.04 1.11 2.26
C LYS A 148 3.14 -0.02 1.77
N THR A 149 3.18 -0.33 0.47
CA THR A 149 2.38 -1.42 -0.11
C THR A 149 2.77 -2.78 0.49
N ALA A 150 4.07 -3.05 0.61
CA ALA A 150 4.58 -4.28 1.22
C ALA A 150 4.17 -4.42 2.69
N ALA A 151 4.22 -3.34 3.48
CA ALA A 151 3.78 -3.36 4.88
C ALA A 151 2.29 -3.71 5.00
N LEU A 152 1.43 -3.10 4.18
CA LEU A 152 0.00 -3.40 4.18
C LEU A 152 -0.29 -4.85 3.79
N PHE A 153 0.40 -5.36 2.75
CA PHE A 153 0.28 -6.77 2.36
C PHE A 153 0.74 -7.72 3.48
N ASN A 154 1.86 -7.42 4.15
CA ASN A 154 2.36 -8.26 5.24
C ASN A 154 1.40 -8.28 6.43
N THR A 155 0.79 -7.14 6.78
CA THR A 155 -0.27 -7.10 7.80
C THR A 155 -1.44 -7.99 7.40
N PHE A 156 -1.97 -7.83 6.18
CA PHE A 156 -3.02 -8.70 5.65
C PHE A 156 -2.61 -10.18 5.68
N SER A 157 -1.41 -10.51 5.23
CA SER A 157 -0.92 -11.89 5.17
C SER A 157 -0.89 -12.55 6.55
N ASN A 158 -0.47 -11.81 7.58
CA ASN A 158 -0.43 -12.30 8.95
C ASN A 158 -1.83 -12.48 9.54
N ASP A 159 -2.71 -11.48 9.38
CA ASP A 159 -4.09 -11.56 9.89
C ASP A 159 -4.88 -12.67 9.18
N ALA A 160 -4.68 -12.83 7.87
CA ALA A 160 -5.28 -13.89 7.07
C ALA A 160 -4.80 -15.29 7.49
N LYS A 161 -3.51 -15.46 7.79
CA LYS A 161 -2.99 -16.72 8.34
C LYS A 161 -3.58 -17.03 9.72
N ALA A 162 -3.78 -16.03 10.57
CA ALA A 162 -4.44 -16.22 11.86
C ALA A 162 -5.89 -16.69 11.68
N LEU A 163 -6.63 -16.06 10.77
CA LEU A 163 -7.99 -16.50 10.41
C LEU A 163 -7.98 -17.92 9.83
N HIS A 164 -7.07 -18.24 8.90
CA HIS A 164 -7.00 -19.57 8.30
C HIS A 164 -6.65 -20.65 9.34
N ASN A 165 -5.77 -20.36 10.29
CA ASN A 165 -5.47 -21.27 11.41
C ASN A 165 -6.70 -21.52 12.30
N PHE A 166 -7.46 -20.47 12.61
CA PHE A 166 -8.72 -20.61 13.37
C PHE A 166 -9.72 -21.48 12.60
N VAL A 167 -9.91 -21.17 11.31
CA VAL A 167 -10.81 -21.92 10.43
C VAL A 167 -10.40 -23.39 10.34
N GLY A 168 -9.12 -23.68 10.10
CA GLY A 168 -8.60 -25.05 9.98
C GLY A 168 -8.69 -25.88 11.27
N THR A 169 -8.91 -25.26 12.42
CA THR A 169 -9.09 -25.97 13.72
C THR A 169 -10.55 -26.06 14.15
N SER A 170 -11.40 -25.15 13.69
CA SER A 170 -12.78 -25.01 14.18
C SER A 170 -13.84 -25.39 13.15
N PHE A 171 -13.46 -25.56 11.87
CA PHE A 171 -14.39 -25.90 10.79
C PHE A 171 -14.22 -27.34 10.33
N PHE A 172 -15.35 -27.97 10.06
CA PHE A 172 -15.43 -29.38 9.67
C PHE A 172 -16.35 -29.53 8.47
N VAL A 173 -16.09 -30.54 7.65
CA VAL A 173 -16.93 -30.84 6.48
C VAL A 173 -18.35 -31.15 6.94
N PHE A 174 -19.34 -30.44 6.40
CA PHE A 174 -20.75 -30.68 6.69
C PHE A 174 -21.64 -30.18 5.54
N PRO A 175 -22.65 -30.95 5.11
CA PRO A 175 -23.04 -32.27 5.63
C PRO A 175 -22.06 -33.39 5.26
N ASP A 176 -22.11 -34.50 6.00
CA ASP A 176 -21.17 -35.64 5.89
C ASP A 176 -21.28 -36.42 4.56
N ASN A 177 -22.38 -36.26 3.83
CA ASN A 177 -22.67 -36.96 2.58
C ASN A 177 -22.10 -36.28 1.32
N GLN A 178 -21.08 -35.43 1.46
CA GLN A 178 -20.47 -34.67 0.36
C GLN A 178 -19.33 -35.41 -0.37
N GLY A 179 -19.09 -36.69 -0.09
CA GLY A 179 -17.88 -37.42 -0.49
C GLY A 179 -17.53 -37.48 -1.99
N SER A 180 -18.46 -37.13 -2.90
CA SER A 180 -18.21 -37.03 -4.34
C SER A 180 -18.16 -35.59 -4.87
N ASN A 181 -18.45 -34.58 -4.04
CA ASN A 181 -18.42 -33.18 -4.43
C ASN A 181 -16.97 -32.64 -4.34
N PRO A 182 -16.34 -32.23 -5.45
CA PRO A 182 -15.00 -31.65 -5.43
C PRO A 182 -14.95 -30.31 -4.67
N ASP A 183 -16.08 -29.64 -4.51
CA ASP A 183 -16.24 -28.34 -3.84
C ASP A 183 -17.12 -28.49 -2.60
N TYR A 184 -16.57 -29.14 -1.58
CA TYR A 184 -17.27 -29.47 -0.36
C TYR A 184 -17.28 -28.28 0.62
N ARG A 185 -18.32 -28.27 1.47
CA ARG A 185 -18.60 -27.20 2.42
C ARG A 185 -18.04 -27.51 3.80
N TYR A 186 -17.31 -26.55 4.33
CA TYR A 186 -16.84 -26.52 5.71
C TYR A 186 -17.76 -25.65 6.55
N CYS A 187 -18.08 -26.10 7.76
CA CYS A 187 -18.96 -25.42 8.69
C CYS A 187 -18.28 -25.30 10.05
N LEU A 188 -18.46 -24.17 10.73
CA LEU A 188 -18.01 -23.99 12.11
C LEU A 188 -18.68 -25.04 13.01
N ALA A 189 -17.87 -25.86 13.68
CA ALA A 189 -18.24 -26.85 14.71
C ALA A 189 -19.69 -27.37 14.58
N PRO A 190 -20.03 -28.13 13.52
CA PRO A 190 -21.41 -28.50 13.21
C PRO A 190 -22.09 -29.29 14.34
N HIS A 191 -21.31 -30.11 15.06
CA HIS A 191 -21.72 -30.87 16.24
C HIS A 191 -22.12 -30.01 17.46
N MET A 192 -21.85 -28.70 17.41
CA MET A 192 -22.22 -27.71 18.42
C MET A 192 -23.32 -26.75 17.93
N ASN A 193 -23.88 -26.95 16.72
CA ASN A 193 -24.94 -26.12 16.16
C ASN A 193 -26.24 -26.93 16.02
N MET A 194 -27.34 -26.39 16.58
CA MET A 194 -28.68 -26.99 16.55
C MET A 194 -29.24 -27.22 15.15
N ASP A 195 -28.95 -26.32 14.22
CA ASP A 195 -29.46 -26.39 12.84
C ASP A 195 -28.60 -27.30 11.95
N ARG A 196 -27.58 -27.94 12.52
CA ARG A 196 -26.61 -28.78 11.80
C ARG A 196 -26.59 -30.19 12.36
N ASP A 197 -25.66 -30.49 13.27
CA ASP A 197 -25.38 -31.85 13.73
C ASP A 197 -25.51 -32.01 15.26
N MET A 198 -26.05 -30.99 15.95
CA MET A 198 -26.38 -31.15 17.36
C MET A 198 -27.67 -31.99 17.49
N GLY A 199 -27.51 -33.30 17.68
CA GLY A 199 -28.64 -34.24 17.78
C GLY A 199 -29.63 -33.97 18.92
N SER A 200 -29.22 -33.27 19.99
CA SER A 200 -30.11 -32.83 21.08
C SER A 200 -29.58 -31.56 21.72
N TYR A 201 -30.48 -30.68 22.18
CA TYR A 201 -30.11 -29.41 22.83
C TYR A 201 -29.14 -29.61 23.99
N ASP A 202 -28.01 -28.91 23.93
CA ASP A 202 -27.00 -28.88 24.99
C ASP A 202 -26.54 -27.43 25.22
N ALA A 203 -26.96 -26.85 26.35
CA ALA A 203 -26.66 -25.46 26.71
C ALA A 203 -25.15 -25.18 26.78
N LYS A 204 -24.33 -26.17 27.18
CA LYS A 204 -22.88 -26.00 27.27
C LYS A 204 -22.26 -25.91 25.88
N LYS A 205 -22.70 -26.75 24.93
CA LYS A 205 -22.24 -26.69 23.54
C LYS A 205 -22.65 -25.38 22.86
N ILE A 206 -23.85 -24.88 23.14
CA ILE A 206 -24.31 -23.59 22.62
C ILE A 206 -23.40 -22.45 23.12
N ALA A 207 -23.08 -22.44 24.42
CA ALA A 207 -22.18 -21.43 24.97
C ALA A 207 -20.76 -21.51 24.36
N GLN A 208 -20.26 -22.71 24.08
CA GLN A 208 -18.98 -22.90 23.36
C GLN A 208 -19.05 -22.42 21.91
N TYR A 209 -20.15 -22.72 21.22
CA TYR A 209 -20.40 -22.25 19.86
C TYR A 209 -20.50 -20.72 19.78
N ASP A 210 -21.13 -20.09 20.77
CA ASP A 210 -21.20 -18.63 20.88
C ASP A 210 -19.82 -18.00 21.06
N GLU A 211 -18.93 -18.63 21.83
CA GLU A 211 -17.54 -18.18 21.93
C GLU A 211 -16.80 -18.31 20.59
N LEU A 212 -16.95 -19.45 19.91
CA LEU A 212 -16.35 -19.65 18.58
C LEU A 212 -16.86 -18.63 17.56
N LYS A 213 -18.15 -18.26 17.59
CA LYS A 213 -18.69 -17.19 16.74
C LYS A 213 -18.06 -15.83 17.04
N ARG A 214 -17.85 -15.50 18.32
CA ARG A 214 -17.16 -14.25 18.71
C ARG A 214 -15.72 -14.23 18.21
N GLU A 215 -15.01 -15.34 18.38
CA GLU A 215 -13.62 -15.46 17.91
C GLU A 215 -13.54 -15.39 16.38
N LEU A 216 -14.42 -16.09 15.67
CA LEU A 216 -14.55 -16.01 14.22
C LEU A 216 -14.78 -14.57 13.75
N ALA A 217 -15.77 -13.89 14.33
CA ALA A 217 -16.09 -12.51 13.96
C ALA A 217 -14.89 -11.56 14.18
N LYS A 218 -14.15 -11.76 15.26
CA LYS A 218 -12.93 -10.99 15.54
C LYS A 218 -11.84 -11.25 14.48
N CYS A 219 -11.55 -12.52 14.18
CA CYS A 219 -10.53 -12.89 13.19
C CYS A 219 -10.91 -12.39 11.78
N VAL A 220 -12.17 -12.54 11.38
CA VAL A 220 -12.66 -12.05 10.07
C VAL A 220 -12.59 -10.53 10.01
N ALA A 221 -13.01 -9.81 11.07
CA ALA A 221 -12.94 -8.36 11.10
C ALA A 221 -11.51 -7.84 10.93
N GLN A 222 -10.54 -8.45 11.63
CA GLN A 222 -9.13 -8.10 11.51
C GLN A 222 -8.58 -8.35 10.10
N ALA A 223 -8.78 -9.55 9.56
CA ALA A 223 -8.31 -9.91 8.22
C ALA A 223 -8.98 -9.06 7.12
N ARG A 224 -10.29 -8.78 7.24
CA ARG A 224 -11.02 -7.92 6.30
C ARG A 224 -10.49 -6.50 6.35
N GLN A 225 -10.30 -5.93 7.55
CA GLN A 225 -9.80 -4.57 7.69
C GLN A 225 -8.41 -4.40 7.05
N SER A 226 -7.49 -5.33 7.29
CA SER A 226 -6.15 -5.26 6.68
C SER A 226 -6.18 -5.55 5.17
N TYR A 227 -7.06 -6.43 4.70
CA TYR A 227 -7.29 -6.64 3.28
C TYR A 227 -7.83 -5.38 2.59
N ASP A 228 -8.84 -4.73 3.15
CA ASP A 228 -9.43 -3.50 2.62
C ASP A 228 -8.42 -2.35 2.57
N ALA A 229 -7.55 -2.24 3.58
CA ALA A 229 -6.46 -1.27 3.57
C ALA A 229 -5.45 -1.54 2.45
N PHE A 230 -5.11 -2.81 2.20
CA PHE A 230 -4.25 -3.22 1.10
C PHE A 230 -4.90 -2.95 -0.27
N VAL A 231 -6.13 -3.41 -0.48
CA VAL A 231 -6.92 -3.17 -1.71
C VAL A 231 -7.12 -1.68 -1.96
N GLY A 232 -7.43 -0.90 -0.92
CA GLY A 232 -7.53 0.55 -1.01
C GLY A 232 -6.24 1.20 -1.51
N ARG A 233 -5.08 0.73 -1.02
CA ARG A 233 -3.78 1.15 -1.54
C ARG A 233 -3.59 0.79 -3.01
N LEU A 234 -4.02 -0.40 -3.44
CA LEU A 234 -3.91 -0.79 -4.85
C LEU A 234 -4.79 0.07 -5.77
N LYS A 235 -5.99 0.45 -5.31
CA LYS A 235 -6.88 1.40 -6.00
C LYS A 235 -6.26 2.78 -6.13
N GLU A 236 -5.64 3.31 -5.06
CA GLU A 236 -4.90 4.59 -5.12
C GLU A 236 -3.78 4.58 -6.17
N LEU A 237 -3.18 3.41 -6.40
CA LEU A 237 -2.11 3.22 -7.38
C LEU A 237 -2.64 2.99 -8.82
N GLY A 238 -3.96 2.93 -8.99
CA GLY A 238 -4.65 2.66 -10.25
C GLY A 238 -4.39 1.25 -10.76
N GLN A 239 -4.32 0.26 -9.87
CA GLN A 239 -4.00 -1.13 -10.22
C GLN A 239 -5.20 -2.07 -10.22
N ILE A 240 -6.33 -1.64 -9.66
CA ILE A 240 -7.62 -2.33 -9.61
C ILE A 240 -8.76 -1.31 -9.54
#